data_AF-A0A1I1ZFT9-F1
#
_entry.id   AF-A0A1I1ZFT9-F1
#
_cell.length_a   1.000
_cell.length_b   1.000
_cell.length_c   1.000
_cell.angle_alpha   90.00
_cell.angle_beta   90.00
_cell.angle_gamma   90.00
#
_symmetry.space_group_name_H-M   'P 1'
#
loop_
_entity.id
_entity.type
_entity.pdbx_description
1 polymer ?
#
loop_
_entity_poly.entity_id
_entity_poly.type
_entity_poly.pdbx_seq_one_letter_code
_entity_poly.pdbx_strand_id
1 'polypeptide(L)'
;MNSKHPVLALALLVAGGSACVQEIDKSSGKVAPLTFKVDIVGEVGSEKNPLPYSSTGRQFVLDIRAVDDAGEPATWFSGQVQLDVAPRGRLAPNQPGTVTIQDGQALGVPVEIVRAHGATNIWVEDRGSDEAPGSYATGLSPTIHVAHPTLREINETDIPASSPLDGDFVKVNAEGRTLVVTGIAVDGFYLTDLSDMTAGFNAIFAHTHSRPKGIEQGSVIEEIIGTVVEFYGFTELGFPTYRVGGKVSNLVPFQITGDLVEDDQAMETLESRLVEVRDVTVCPLGDGYATFGQWVVLVDPAGNCNTGQGGVNVVSALSATGFDPADHVGGKLHIVGDLRYHAAARPSWLLYTRSDDDIQVVSD
;
A
#
# COMPACT_ATOMS: atom_id res chain seq x y z
N MET A 1 -5.48 -72.92 41.28
CA MET A 1 -5.59 -71.93 40.19
C MET A 1 -6.44 -70.79 40.73
N ASN A 2 -5.82 -69.83 41.44
CA ASN A 2 -5.29 -68.57 40.91
C ASN A 2 -6.34 -67.72 40.18
N SER A 3 -6.86 -66.69 40.86
CA SER A 3 -6.74 -65.29 40.41
C SER A 3 -7.48 -64.39 41.41
N LYS A 4 -6.73 -63.62 42.19
CA LYS A 4 -7.23 -62.48 42.96
C LYS A 4 -7.06 -61.24 42.08
N HIS A 5 -8.16 -60.56 41.76
CA HIS A 5 -8.11 -59.25 41.11
C HIS A 5 -7.83 -58.16 42.16
N PRO A 6 -6.87 -57.25 41.95
CA PRO A 6 -6.73 -56.07 42.77
C PRO A 6 -7.66 -54.95 42.27
N VAL A 7 -8.30 -54.28 43.22
CA VAL A 7 -9.03 -53.03 43.04
C VAL A 7 -8.00 -51.93 42.79
N LEU A 8 -7.99 -51.36 41.59
CA LEU A 8 -7.16 -50.21 41.24
C LEU A 8 -7.89 -48.94 41.67
N ALA A 9 -7.35 -48.24 42.67
CA ALA A 9 -7.85 -46.95 43.12
C ALA A 9 -7.49 -45.87 42.09
N LEU A 10 -8.51 -45.23 41.52
CA LEU A 10 -8.38 -44.09 40.63
C LEU A 10 -8.15 -42.84 41.48
N ALA A 11 -6.90 -42.41 41.61
CA ALA A 11 -6.57 -41.12 42.20
C ALA A 11 -6.80 -40.01 41.15
N LEU A 12 -7.89 -39.26 41.29
CA LEU A 12 -8.09 -37.99 40.58
C LEU A 12 -7.10 -36.96 41.14
N LEU A 13 -6.03 -36.67 40.39
CA LEU A 13 -5.28 -35.43 40.56
C LEU A 13 -6.10 -34.27 39.99
N VAL A 14 -6.80 -33.55 40.87
CA VAL A 14 -7.28 -32.20 40.59
C VAL A 14 -6.06 -31.29 40.68
N ALA A 15 -5.35 -31.13 39.57
CA ALA A 15 -4.38 -30.05 39.43
C ALA A 15 -5.17 -28.74 39.43
N GLY A 16 -5.15 -28.05 40.56
CA GLY A 16 -5.69 -26.70 40.69
C GLY A 16 -5.02 -25.82 39.65
N GLY A 17 -5.79 -25.40 38.64
CA GLY A 17 -5.37 -24.37 37.72
C GLY A 17 -5.20 -23.08 38.52
N SER A 18 -3.95 -22.79 38.89
CA SER A 18 -3.53 -21.46 39.30
C SER A 18 -3.66 -20.56 38.07
N ALA A 19 -4.89 -20.11 37.77
CA ALA A 19 -5.06 -18.90 37.02
C ALA A 19 -4.29 -17.83 37.80
N CYS A 20 -3.31 -17.18 37.16
CA CYS A 20 -2.72 -15.97 37.69
C CYS A 20 -3.82 -14.92 37.79
N VAL A 21 -4.58 -14.93 38.89
CA VAL A 21 -5.40 -13.81 39.30
C VAL A 21 -4.42 -12.81 39.86
N GLN A 22 -4.00 -11.87 39.02
CA GLN A 22 -3.32 -10.69 39.49
C GLN A 22 -4.40 -9.81 40.13
N GLU A 23 -4.56 -9.92 41.46
CA GLU A 23 -5.34 -8.92 42.21
C GLU A 23 -4.60 -7.59 42.10
N ILE A 24 -5.19 -6.64 41.38
CA ILE A 24 -4.72 -5.27 41.35
C ILE A 24 -5.00 -4.69 42.73
N ASP A 25 -3.94 -4.55 43.54
CA ASP A 25 -4.03 -3.95 44.86
C ASP A 25 -4.33 -2.45 44.75
N LYS A 26 -5.64 -2.13 44.78
CA LYS A 26 -6.17 -0.76 44.83
C LYS A 26 -5.75 0.00 46.09
N SER A 27 -5.18 -0.67 47.11
CA SER A 27 -4.76 -0.04 48.37
C SER A 27 -3.39 0.63 48.30
N SER A 28 -2.65 0.46 47.19
CA SER A 28 -1.33 1.07 46.97
C SER A 28 -1.33 2.61 46.85
N GLY A 29 -2.49 3.27 46.90
CA GLY A 29 -2.61 4.73 46.95
C GLY A 29 -2.33 5.46 45.64
N LYS A 30 -1.90 4.75 44.58
CA LYS A 30 -1.90 5.26 43.21
C LYS A 30 -3.26 4.97 42.58
N VAL A 31 -4.21 5.88 42.77
CA VAL A 31 -5.46 5.83 42.03
C VAL A 31 -5.11 6.11 40.57
N ALA A 32 -5.49 5.20 39.69
CA ALA A 32 -5.31 5.28 38.24
C ALA A 32 -6.68 5.38 37.58
N PRO A 33 -6.82 6.13 36.48
CA PRO A 33 -8.10 6.21 35.80
C PRO A 33 -8.44 4.81 35.29
N LEU A 34 -9.73 4.48 35.22
CA LEU A 34 -10.17 3.24 34.60
C LEU A 34 -9.98 3.30 33.08
N THR A 35 -10.33 4.45 32.49
CA THR A 35 -10.38 4.67 31.03
C THR A 35 -10.34 6.15 30.72
N PHE A 36 -10.23 6.49 29.44
CA PHE A 36 -10.42 7.84 28.94
C PHE A 36 -11.64 7.90 28.03
N LYS A 37 -12.52 8.86 28.27
CA LYS A 37 -13.52 9.27 27.28
C LYS A 37 -12.86 10.25 26.32
N VAL A 38 -12.82 9.90 25.04
CA VAL A 38 -12.22 10.71 23.98
C VAL A 38 -13.33 11.11 23.02
N ASP A 39 -13.59 12.41 22.89
CA ASP A 39 -14.55 12.97 21.94
C ASP A 39 -13.79 13.75 20.85
N ILE A 40 -14.32 13.74 19.62
CA ILE A 40 -13.83 14.60 18.53
C ILE A 40 -14.83 15.75 18.34
N VAL A 41 -14.33 16.98 18.33
CA VAL A 41 -15.11 18.18 17.99
C VAL A 41 -15.05 18.38 16.48
N GLY A 42 -16.12 18.01 15.78
CA GLY A 42 -16.26 18.20 14.33
C GLY A 42 -16.78 16.96 13.61
N GLU A 43 -16.66 16.95 12.28
CA GLU A 43 -17.08 15.82 11.45
C GLU A 43 -16.03 14.71 11.44
N VAL A 44 -16.48 13.47 11.68
CA VAL A 44 -15.66 12.26 11.60
C VAL A 44 -16.00 11.39 10.38
N GLY A 45 -16.96 11.83 9.56
CA GLY A 45 -17.51 11.03 8.46
C GLY A 45 -18.38 9.87 8.96
N SER A 46 -18.88 9.07 8.01
CA SER A 46 -19.59 7.82 8.27
C SER A 46 -19.22 6.79 7.22
N GLU A 47 -19.57 5.51 7.43
CA GLU A 47 -19.32 4.46 6.45
C GLU A 47 -19.91 4.75 5.07
N LYS A 48 -21.10 5.37 5.01
CA LYS A 48 -21.79 5.72 3.75
C LYS A 48 -21.40 7.07 3.16
N ASN A 49 -20.79 7.92 3.98
CA ASN A 49 -20.34 9.26 3.58
C ASN A 49 -19.04 9.55 4.34
N PRO A 50 -17.94 8.89 3.94
CA PRO A 50 -16.66 9.08 4.59
C PRO A 50 -16.09 10.45 4.24
N LEU A 51 -15.19 10.96 5.09
CA LEU A 51 -14.38 12.13 4.76
C LEU A 51 -13.50 11.82 3.54
N PRO A 52 -13.22 12.78 2.65
CA PRO A 52 -12.28 12.57 1.55
C PRO A 52 -10.90 12.14 2.06
N TYR A 53 -10.23 11.27 1.31
CA TYR A 53 -8.81 10.97 1.52
C TYR A 53 -7.97 12.25 1.33
N SER A 54 -6.83 12.32 2.01
CA SER A 54 -5.89 13.45 1.93
C SER A 54 -4.46 12.96 2.13
N SER A 55 -3.56 13.32 1.22
CA SER A 55 -2.13 13.05 1.33
C SER A 55 -1.40 14.04 2.26
N THR A 56 -1.95 15.24 2.47
CA THR A 56 -1.30 16.32 3.25
C THR A 56 -1.69 16.36 4.73
N GLY A 57 -2.42 15.35 5.22
CA GLY A 57 -2.90 15.30 6.59
C GLY A 57 -4.26 15.94 6.81
N ARG A 58 -4.83 15.69 8.00
CA ARG A 58 -6.14 16.18 8.45
C ARG A 58 -6.09 16.50 9.94
N GLN A 59 -6.61 17.67 10.29
CA GLN A 59 -6.69 18.13 11.67
C GLN A 59 -8.03 17.79 12.31
N PHE A 60 -7.95 17.35 13.56
CA PHE A 60 -9.06 17.09 14.48
C PHE A 60 -8.83 17.85 15.78
N VAL A 61 -9.90 18.07 16.53
CA VAL A 61 -9.85 18.65 17.87
C VAL A 61 -10.42 17.64 18.85
N LEU A 62 -9.66 17.29 19.88
CA LEU A 62 -10.03 16.28 20.87
C LEU A 62 -10.42 16.90 22.21
N ASP A 63 -11.44 16.32 22.83
CA ASP A 63 -11.69 16.44 24.26
C ASP A 63 -11.42 15.09 24.92
N ILE A 64 -10.47 15.07 25.86
CA ILE A 64 -10.05 13.87 26.58
C ILE A 64 -10.42 14.05 28.06
N ARG A 65 -11.13 13.07 28.63
CA ARG A 65 -11.57 13.09 30.03
C ARG A 65 -11.24 11.75 30.69
N ALA A 66 -10.51 11.80 31.80
CA ALA A 66 -10.23 10.63 32.63
C ALA A 66 -11.50 10.20 33.38
N VAL A 67 -11.75 8.90 33.45
CA VAL A 67 -12.93 8.31 34.07
C VAL A 67 -12.48 7.30 35.13
N ASP A 68 -13.09 7.34 36.30
CA ASP A 68 -12.78 6.41 37.40
C ASP A 68 -13.55 5.09 37.30
N ASP A 69 -13.42 4.24 38.31
CA ASP A 69 -14.07 2.93 38.35
C ASP A 69 -15.58 2.97 38.63
N ALA A 70 -16.10 4.13 39.06
CA ALA A 70 -17.53 4.40 39.18
C ALA A 70 -18.15 4.94 37.89
N GLY A 71 -17.32 5.25 36.87
CA GLY A 71 -17.76 5.89 35.65
C GLY A 71 -17.87 7.42 35.76
N GLU A 72 -17.37 8.00 36.85
CA GLU A 72 -17.39 9.43 37.13
C GLU A 72 -16.09 10.12 36.66
N PRO A 73 -16.10 11.44 36.45
CA PRO A 73 -14.89 12.17 36.09
C PRO A 73 -13.78 12.02 37.14
N ALA A 74 -12.63 11.48 36.73
CA ALA A 74 -11.44 11.33 37.57
C ALA A 74 -10.66 12.65 37.69
N THR A 75 -11.29 13.66 38.31
CA THR A 75 -10.74 15.02 38.47
C THR A 75 -9.43 15.11 39.24
N TRP A 76 -9.05 14.03 39.94
CA TRP A 76 -7.78 13.91 40.65
C TRP A 76 -6.61 13.50 39.74
N PHE A 77 -6.88 13.02 38.52
CA PHE A 77 -5.84 12.56 37.60
C PHE A 77 -5.17 13.75 36.90
N SER A 78 -3.85 13.83 37.00
CA SER A 78 -3.03 14.74 36.20
C SER A 78 -1.79 14.00 35.74
N GLY A 79 -1.51 14.02 34.44
CA GLY A 79 -0.45 13.21 33.85
C GLY A 79 -0.39 13.35 32.34
N GLN A 80 0.62 12.73 31.73
CA GLN A 80 0.71 12.65 30.27
C GLN A 80 0.05 11.37 29.78
N VAL A 81 -0.68 11.47 28.67
CA VAL A 81 -1.23 10.34 27.94
C VAL A 81 -0.63 10.31 26.54
N GLN A 82 -0.38 9.11 26.03
CA GLN A 82 0.11 8.86 24.69
C GLN A 82 -1.06 8.88 23.70
N LEU A 83 -0.82 9.45 22.52
CA LEU A 83 -1.68 9.37 21.35
C LEU A 83 -1.13 8.35 20.35
N ASP A 84 -2.04 7.65 19.68
CA ASP A 84 -1.76 6.81 18.51
C ASP A 84 -2.95 6.85 17.53
N VAL A 85 -2.75 6.41 16.29
CA VAL A 85 -3.79 6.32 15.26
C VAL A 85 -3.83 4.90 14.74
N ALA A 86 -4.98 4.23 14.88
CA ALA A 86 -5.11 2.82 14.55
C ALA A 86 -6.53 2.46 14.06
N PRO A 87 -6.67 1.44 13.18
CA PRO A 87 -5.60 0.60 12.62
C PRO A 87 -4.90 1.21 11.41
N ARG A 88 -5.36 2.36 10.89
CA ARG A 88 -4.87 2.97 9.64
C ARG A 88 -4.62 4.46 9.81
N GLY A 89 -3.44 4.90 9.40
CA GLY A 89 -2.96 6.26 9.59
C GLY A 89 -1.90 6.37 10.69
N ARG A 90 -1.41 7.60 10.85
CA ARG A 90 -0.34 7.96 11.78
C ARG A 90 -0.63 9.36 12.32
N LEU A 91 -0.05 9.70 13.46
CA LEU A 91 0.13 11.10 13.82
C LEU A 91 1.04 11.77 12.77
N ALA A 92 0.78 13.03 12.42
CA ALA A 92 1.66 13.77 11.52
C ALA A 92 3.08 13.87 12.09
N PRO A 93 4.14 13.98 11.26
CA PRO A 93 5.53 13.99 11.75
C PRO A 93 5.84 15.05 12.83
N ASN A 94 5.13 16.18 12.81
CA ASN A 94 5.30 17.27 13.78
C ASN A 94 4.24 17.28 14.89
N GLN A 95 3.33 16.32 14.92
CA GLN A 95 2.29 16.20 15.94
C GLN A 95 2.90 15.60 17.23
N PRO A 96 2.80 16.28 18.39
CA PRO A 96 3.19 15.68 19.66
C PRO A 96 2.43 14.36 19.90
N GLY A 97 3.20 13.32 20.22
CA GLY A 97 2.66 12.01 20.58
C GLY A 97 2.03 11.96 21.98
N THR A 98 2.11 13.03 22.76
CA THR A 98 1.57 13.06 24.12
C THR A 98 0.69 14.29 24.37
N VAL A 99 -0.27 14.13 25.28
CA VAL A 99 -1.15 15.20 25.76
C VAL A 99 -1.10 15.25 27.27
N THR A 100 -0.99 16.44 27.84
CA THR A 100 -1.06 16.64 29.30
C THR A 100 -2.52 16.75 29.74
N ILE A 101 -2.96 15.83 30.57
CA ILE A 101 -4.24 15.87 31.29
C ILE A 101 -4.05 16.62 32.60
N GLN A 102 -4.92 17.59 32.88
CA GLN A 102 -4.95 18.36 34.12
C GLN A 102 -6.34 18.29 34.74
N ASP A 103 -6.40 18.03 36.05
CA ASP A 103 -7.66 17.90 36.81
C ASP A 103 -8.68 16.99 36.11
N GLY A 104 -8.19 15.86 35.58
CA GLY A 104 -8.97 14.84 34.88
C GLY A 104 -9.33 15.14 33.43
N GLN A 105 -8.86 16.23 32.82
CA GLN A 105 -9.22 16.56 31.43
C GLN A 105 -8.15 17.31 30.62
N ALA A 106 -8.25 17.19 29.30
CA ALA A 106 -7.63 18.09 28.33
C ALA A 106 -8.65 18.37 27.22
N LEU A 107 -9.03 19.63 27.02
CA LEU A 107 -10.09 20.03 26.09
C LEU A 107 -9.52 20.83 24.94
N GLY A 108 -10.12 20.71 23.76
CA GLY A 108 -9.73 21.49 22.59
C GLY A 108 -8.33 21.17 22.06
N VAL A 109 -7.87 19.92 22.21
CA VAL A 109 -6.51 19.50 21.84
C VAL A 109 -6.43 19.30 20.32
N PRO A 110 -5.64 20.11 19.58
CA PRO A 110 -5.47 19.90 18.15
C PRO A 110 -4.60 18.65 17.90
N VAL A 111 -5.08 17.79 17.00
CA VAL A 111 -4.38 16.58 16.57
C VAL A 111 -4.41 16.48 15.06
N GLU A 112 -3.24 16.45 14.44
CA GLU A 112 -3.09 16.21 13.01
C GLU A 112 -2.72 14.75 12.75
N ILE A 113 -3.47 14.10 11.86
CA ILE A 113 -3.21 12.73 11.41
C ILE A 113 -2.93 12.71 9.90
N VAL A 114 -2.10 11.78 9.46
CA VAL A 114 -1.74 11.54 8.06
C VAL A 114 -2.01 10.09 7.69
N ARG A 115 -2.08 9.80 6.38
CA ARG A 115 -2.26 8.44 5.83
C ARG A 115 -3.50 7.71 6.37
N ALA A 116 -4.49 8.44 6.88
CA ALA A 116 -5.73 7.87 7.38
C ALA A 116 -6.63 7.48 6.21
N HIS A 117 -7.11 6.23 6.19
CA HIS A 117 -8.06 5.73 5.20
C HIS A 117 -8.92 4.61 5.79
N GLY A 118 -10.13 4.44 5.27
CA GLY A 118 -11.13 3.54 5.85
C GLY A 118 -11.56 3.97 7.26
N ALA A 119 -11.99 3.01 8.08
CA ALA A 119 -12.27 3.23 9.49
C ALA A 119 -10.97 3.29 10.31
N THR A 120 -10.80 4.34 11.09
CA THR A 120 -9.68 4.53 12.04
C THR A 120 -10.13 5.27 13.29
N ASN A 121 -9.33 5.24 14.34
CA ASN A 121 -9.58 5.89 15.62
C ASN A 121 -8.29 6.54 16.13
N ILE A 122 -8.44 7.58 16.93
CA ILE A 122 -7.35 8.11 17.75
C ILE A 122 -7.41 7.41 19.10
N TRP A 123 -6.32 6.74 19.46
CA TRP A 123 -6.13 6.01 20.69
C TRP A 123 -5.44 6.91 21.72
N VAL A 124 -5.94 6.92 22.95
CA VAL A 124 -5.33 7.57 24.11
C VAL A 124 -4.93 6.51 25.13
N GLU A 125 -3.70 6.55 25.64
CA GLU A 125 -3.20 5.58 26.62
C GLU A 125 -2.34 6.22 27.72
N ASP A 126 -2.59 5.86 28.97
CA ASP A 126 -1.67 6.17 30.06
C ASP A 126 -0.55 5.12 30.17
N ARG A 127 0.55 5.34 29.44
CA ARG A 127 1.75 4.47 29.51
C ARG A 127 2.67 4.83 30.68
N GLY A 128 2.44 5.96 31.34
CA GLY A 128 3.32 6.52 32.36
C GLY A 128 4.65 7.03 31.81
N SER A 129 5.65 7.10 32.68
CA SER A 129 7.01 7.54 32.38
C SER A 129 8.04 6.52 32.88
N ASP A 130 9.32 6.78 32.60
CA ASP A 130 10.44 5.97 33.11
C ASP A 130 10.50 5.97 34.65
N GLU A 131 10.04 7.05 35.30
CA GLU A 131 10.03 7.20 36.76
C GLU A 131 8.78 6.60 37.41
N ALA A 132 7.67 6.49 36.68
CA ALA A 132 6.41 5.98 37.19
C ALA A 132 5.65 5.22 36.11
N PRO A 133 5.44 3.89 36.25
CA PRO A 133 4.68 3.14 35.28
C PRO A 133 3.23 3.64 35.22
N GLY A 134 2.69 3.67 34.00
CA GLY A 134 1.31 4.07 33.76
C GLY A 134 0.33 2.99 34.16
N SER A 135 -0.94 3.37 34.15
CA SER A 135 -2.05 2.46 34.41
C SER A 135 -2.43 1.58 33.22
N TYR A 136 -1.97 1.94 32.02
CA TYR A 136 -2.45 1.41 30.74
C TYR A 136 -3.96 1.60 30.55
N ALA A 137 -4.57 2.56 31.25
CA ALA A 137 -5.91 3.01 30.96
C ALA A 137 -5.96 3.54 29.52
N THR A 138 -6.98 3.13 28.79
CA THR A 138 -7.11 3.45 27.37
C THR A 138 -8.44 4.13 27.08
N GLY A 139 -8.48 4.88 25.98
CA GLY A 139 -9.68 5.47 25.42
C GLY A 139 -9.57 5.57 23.91
N LEU A 140 -10.69 5.42 23.21
CA LEU A 140 -10.77 5.57 21.77
C LEU A 140 -11.69 6.73 21.43
N SER A 141 -11.28 7.53 20.44
CA SER A 141 -12.18 8.49 19.81
C SER A 141 -13.37 7.79 19.14
N PRO A 142 -14.44 8.51 18.75
CA PRO A 142 -15.35 8.01 17.72
C PRO A 142 -14.58 7.58 16.47
N THR A 143 -15.12 6.62 15.73
CA THR A 143 -14.50 6.17 14.48
C THR A 143 -14.53 7.29 13.45
N ILE A 144 -13.34 7.59 12.93
CA ILE A 144 -13.10 8.45 11.79
C ILE A 144 -13.21 7.57 10.55
N HIS A 145 -14.17 7.89 9.69
CA HIS A 145 -14.36 7.23 8.40
C HIS A 145 -13.76 8.12 7.32
N VAL A 146 -12.67 7.66 6.72
CA VAL A 146 -12.01 8.32 5.58
C VAL A 146 -12.16 7.43 4.35
N ALA A 147 -12.33 8.04 3.18
CA ALA A 147 -12.39 7.32 1.92
C ALA A 147 -11.10 6.49 1.73
N HIS A 148 -11.24 5.38 1.03
CA HIS A 148 -10.10 4.61 0.58
C HIS A 148 -9.30 5.40 -0.47
N PRO A 149 -7.96 5.25 -0.54
CA PRO A 149 -7.17 5.92 -1.57
C PRO A 149 -7.45 5.29 -2.95
N THR A 150 -7.37 6.11 -3.98
CA THR A 150 -7.32 5.69 -5.40
C THR A 150 -5.92 5.18 -5.75
N LEU A 151 -5.73 4.57 -6.93
CA LEU A 151 -4.39 4.18 -7.40
C LEU A 151 -3.44 5.38 -7.49
N ARG A 152 -3.94 6.52 -7.98
CA ARG A 152 -3.19 7.78 -8.01
C ARG A 152 -2.70 8.17 -6.63
N GLU A 153 -3.58 8.19 -5.64
CA GLU A 153 -3.21 8.60 -4.27
C GLU A 153 -2.25 7.62 -3.58
N ILE A 154 -2.16 6.38 -4.06
CA ILE A 154 -1.16 5.40 -3.61
C ILE A 154 0.21 5.69 -4.23
N ASN A 155 0.28 6.09 -5.49
CA ASN A 155 1.55 6.21 -6.24
C ASN A 155 2.07 7.65 -6.38
N GLU A 156 1.21 8.68 -6.24
CA GLU A 156 1.59 10.07 -6.54
C GLU A 156 2.67 10.58 -5.57
N THR A 157 3.83 10.88 -6.16
CA THR A 157 5.05 11.26 -5.43
C THR A 157 5.86 12.28 -6.24
N ASP A 158 6.61 13.11 -5.54
CA ASP A 158 7.65 13.99 -6.09
C ASP A 158 9.06 13.39 -5.96
N ILE A 159 9.16 12.19 -5.39
CA ILE A 159 10.39 11.41 -5.25
C ILE A 159 10.20 10.12 -6.05
N PRO A 160 10.83 9.97 -7.23
CA PRO A 160 10.73 8.75 -8.01
C PRO A 160 11.10 7.52 -7.18
N ALA A 161 10.51 6.37 -7.51
CA ALA A 161 10.73 5.12 -6.78
C ALA A 161 10.28 5.19 -5.31
N SER A 162 9.16 5.85 -5.04
CA SER A 162 8.56 5.90 -3.70
C SER A 162 7.05 6.09 -3.69
N SER A 163 6.40 5.53 -2.67
CA SER A 163 4.97 5.71 -2.41
C SER A 163 4.73 6.44 -1.08
N PRO A 164 3.79 7.42 -1.03
CA PRO A 164 3.34 8.01 0.23
C PRO A 164 2.71 7.01 1.20
N LEU A 165 2.26 5.86 0.69
CA LEU A 165 1.59 4.80 1.45
C LEU A 165 2.45 3.54 1.63
N ASP A 166 3.76 3.58 1.34
CA ASP A 166 4.66 2.44 1.54
C ASP A 166 4.56 1.85 2.96
N GLY A 167 4.33 0.54 3.03
CA GLY A 167 4.10 -0.23 4.25
C GLY A 167 2.66 -0.26 4.77
N ASP A 168 1.71 0.51 4.21
CA ASP A 168 0.32 0.49 4.66
C ASP A 168 -0.50 -0.63 4.00
N PHE A 169 -1.41 -1.21 4.77
CA PHE A 169 -2.41 -2.16 4.26
C PHE A 169 -3.65 -1.41 3.78
N VAL A 170 -3.75 -1.24 2.46
CA VAL A 170 -4.77 -0.41 1.80
C VAL A 170 -5.87 -1.25 1.17
N LYS A 171 -7.07 -0.67 1.11
CA LYS A 171 -8.10 -1.04 0.16
C LYS A 171 -8.13 0.06 -0.88
N VAL A 172 -8.10 -0.29 -2.16
CA VAL A 172 -8.21 0.69 -3.24
C VAL A 172 -9.67 1.11 -3.40
N ASN A 173 -9.91 2.40 -3.58
CA ASN A 173 -11.22 2.92 -3.92
C ASN A 173 -11.58 2.59 -5.37
N ALA A 174 -12.51 1.65 -5.54
CA ALA A 174 -13.07 1.27 -6.83
C ALA A 174 -14.46 1.90 -7.09
N GLU A 175 -15.03 2.64 -6.13
CA GLU A 175 -16.38 3.18 -6.26
C GLU A 175 -16.45 4.23 -7.37
N GLY A 176 -17.30 3.98 -8.37
CA GLY A 176 -17.42 4.84 -9.54
C GLY A 176 -16.20 4.84 -10.47
N ARG A 177 -15.27 3.89 -10.29
CA ARG A 177 -14.01 3.79 -11.05
C ARG A 177 -13.93 2.47 -11.81
N THR A 178 -13.09 2.44 -12.84
CA THR A 178 -12.94 1.26 -13.72
C THR A 178 -11.49 0.79 -13.67
N LEU A 179 -11.19 -0.07 -12.69
CA LEU A 179 -9.87 -0.67 -12.52
C LEU A 179 -9.75 -1.89 -13.43
N VAL A 180 -8.85 -1.86 -14.41
CA VAL A 180 -8.76 -2.88 -15.46
C VAL A 180 -7.37 -3.51 -15.50
N VAL A 181 -7.35 -4.83 -15.62
CA VAL A 181 -6.12 -5.60 -15.78
C VAL A 181 -5.55 -5.37 -17.17
N THR A 182 -4.35 -4.81 -17.28
CA THR A 182 -3.70 -4.48 -18.57
C THR A 182 -2.72 -5.54 -19.05
N GLY A 183 -2.15 -6.32 -18.13
CA GLY A 183 -1.25 -7.43 -18.41
C GLY A 183 -1.15 -8.40 -17.25
N ILE A 184 -0.69 -9.63 -17.53
CA ILE A 184 -0.57 -10.72 -16.55
C ILE A 184 0.85 -11.27 -16.58
N ALA A 185 1.56 -11.09 -15.46
CA ALA A 185 2.89 -11.62 -15.25
C ALA A 185 2.85 -13.05 -14.66
N VAL A 186 4.03 -13.62 -14.42
CA VAL A 186 4.17 -14.95 -13.82
C VAL A 186 3.91 -14.95 -12.31
N ASP A 187 3.91 -13.77 -11.69
CA ASP A 187 3.87 -13.52 -10.26
C ASP A 187 2.80 -12.48 -9.87
N GLY A 188 2.04 -11.94 -10.83
CA GLY A 188 1.05 -10.91 -10.58
C GLY A 188 0.33 -10.41 -11.83
N PHE A 189 -0.26 -9.23 -11.74
CA PHE A 189 -0.94 -8.57 -12.85
C PHE A 189 -0.86 -7.04 -12.72
N TYR A 190 -0.89 -6.35 -13.85
CA TYR A 190 -0.91 -4.89 -13.91
C TYR A 190 -2.34 -4.40 -13.90
N LEU A 191 -2.62 -3.37 -13.11
CA LEU A 191 -3.95 -2.79 -12.91
C LEU A 191 -3.90 -1.30 -13.23
N THR A 192 -4.70 -0.85 -14.20
CA THR A 192 -4.82 0.58 -14.55
C THR A 192 -6.24 1.06 -14.29
N ASP A 193 -6.36 2.26 -13.74
CA ASP A 193 -7.63 2.95 -13.58
C ASP A 193 -7.97 3.79 -14.82
N LEU A 194 -8.93 3.30 -15.61
CA LEU A 194 -9.37 3.97 -16.83
C LEU A 194 -10.23 5.22 -16.58
N SER A 195 -10.64 5.48 -15.32
CA SER A 195 -11.43 6.66 -14.97
C SER A 195 -10.57 7.91 -14.78
N ASP A 196 -9.24 7.77 -14.78
CA ASP A 196 -8.28 8.85 -14.47
C ASP A 196 -7.07 8.87 -15.42
N MET A 197 -7.34 8.64 -16.71
CA MET A 197 -6.30 8.40 -17.73
C MET A 197 -5.37 9.60 -18.01
N THR A 198 -5.75 10.81 -17.58
CA THR A 198 -5.01 12.06 -17.83
C THR A 198 -4.12 12.51 -16.68
N ALA A 199 -4.25 11.92 -15.49
CA ALA A 199 -3.60 12.42 -14.28
C ALA A 199 -2.22 11.85 -14.00
N GLY A 200 -1.85 10.72 -14.63
CA GLY A 200 -0.68 9.94 -14.23
C GLY A 200 -0.92 9.19 -12.90
N PHE A 201 0.05 8.35 -12.51
CA PHE A 201 0.05 7.55 -11.27
C PHE A 201 -1.14 6.59 -11.13
N ASN A 202 -1.90 6.38 -12.21
CA ASN A 202 -3.19 5.69 -12.19
C ASN A 202 -3.08 4.18 -12.39
N ALA A 203 -1.90 3.59 -12.25
CA ALA A 203 -1.67 2.17 -12.42
C ALA A 203 -0.79 1.59 -11.30
N ILE A 204 -0.95 0.30 -11.01
CA ILE A 204 -0.15 -0.41 -10.01
C ILE A 204 0.01 -1.87 -10.41
N PHE A 205 1.08 -2.50 -9.97
CA PHE A 205 1.23 -3.94 -10.07
C PHE A 205 0.72 -4.64 -8.81
N ALA A 206 -0.06 -5.70 -8.99
CA ALA A 206 -0.58 -6.53 -7.93
C ALA A 206 0.23 -7.83 -7.86
N HIS A 207 1.15 -7.93 -6.90
CA HIS A 207 2.08 -9.05 -6.75
C HIS A 207 1.45 -10.20 -5.93
N THR A 208 1.04 -11.26 -6.63
CA THR A 208 0.36 -12.44 -6.10
C THR A 208 1.28 -13.65 -5.84
N HIS A 209 2.61 -13.50 -5.93
CA HIS A 209 3.65 -14.55 -5.79
C HIS A 209 3.62 -15.69 -6.83
N SER A 210 2.53 -15.77 -7.58
CA SER A 210 2.30 -16.76 -8.63
C SER A 210 1.27 -16.21 -9.59
N ARG A 211 1.22 -16.77 -10.81
CA ARG A 211 0.32 -16.30 -11.85
C ARG A 211 -1.14 -16.39 -11.34
N PRO A 212 -1.89 -15.28 -11.32
CA PRO A 212 -3.26 -15.27 -10.81
C PRO A 212 -4.17 -16.17 -11.65
N LYS A 213 -5.13 -16.83 -11.01
CA LYS A 213 -6.14 -17.66 -11.67
C LYS A 213 -7.46 -16.89 -11.77
N GLY A 214 -8.18 -17.08 -12.88
CA GLY A 214 -9.50 -16.44 -13.08
C GLY A 214 -9.44 -14.95 -13.41
N ILE A 215 -8.24 -14.42 -13.73
CA ILE A 215 -8.04 -13.09 -14.28
C ILE A 215 -7.53 -13.23 -15.71
N GLU A 216 -8.02 -12.36 -16.58
CA GLU A 216 -7.55 -12.18 -17.95
C GLU A 216 -7.22 -10.70 -18.19
N GLN A 217 -6.45 -10.42 -19.24
CA GLN A 217 -6.33 -9.05 -19.73
C GLN A 217 -7.74 -8.50 -20.05
N GLY A 218 -8.00 -7.26 -19.63
CA GLY A 218 -9.29 -6.61 -19.71
C GLY A 218 -10.24 -6.92 -18.56
N SER A 219 -9.94 -7.85 -17.66
CA SER A 219 -10.75 -8.09 -16.45
C SER A 219 -10.90 -6.81 -15.63
N VAL A 220 -12.12 -6.52 -15.17
CA VAL A 220 -12.40 -5.42 -14.25
C VAL A 220 -12.29 -5.92 -12.82
N ILE A 221 -11.56 -5.17 -11.99
CA ILE A 221 -11.40 -5.44 -10.57
C ILE A 221 -12.37 -4.54 -9.79
N GLU A 222 -13.34 -5.14 -9.11
CA GLU A 222 -14.35 -4.42 -8.31
C GLU A 222 -13.87 -4.08 -6.91
N GLU A 223 -12.89 -4.83 -6.44
CA GLU A 223 -12.31 -4.68 -5.11
C GLU A 223 -10.90 -5.25 -5.13
N ILE A 224 -9.95 -4.51 -4.56
CA ILE A 224 -8.59 -4.99 -4.31
C ILE A 224 -8.06 -4.37 -3.01
N ILE A 225 -7.45 -5.21 -2.19
CA ILE A 225 -6.81 -4.84 -0.93
C ILE A 225 -5.43 -5.50 -0.87
N GLY A 226 -4.45 -4.85 -0.27
CA GLY A 226 -3.09 -5.36 -0.17
C GLY A 226 -2.17 -4.41 0.60
N THR A 227 -0.94 -4.82 0.82
CA THR A 227 0.09 -3.94 1.40
C THR A 227 0.79 -3.18 0.29
N VAL A 228 0.90 -1.87 0.39
CA VAL A 228 1.73 -1.09 -0.53
C VAL A 228 3.20 -1.34 -0.18
N VAL A 229 4.01 -1.69 -1.17
CA VAL A 229 5.43 -2.00 -0.99
C VAL A 229 6.26 -1.38 -2.11
N GLU A 230 7.38 -0.77 -1.75
CA GLU A 230 8.45 -0.41 -2.69
C GLU A 230 9.42 -1.59 -2.92
N PHE A 231 9.52 -2.07 -4.16
CA PHE A 231 10.41 -3.16 -4.52
C PHE A 231 11.38 -2.79 -5.64
N TYR A 232 12.63 -2.49 -5.30
CA TYR A 232 13.65 -1.97 -6.23
C TYR A 232 13.22 -0.68 -6.97
N GLY A 233 12.43 0.14 -6.27
CA GLY A 233 11.88 1.40 -6.75
C GLY A 233 10.63 1.27 -7.61
N PHE A 234 9.94 0.13 -7.50
CA PHE A 234 8.69 -0.14 -8.18
C PHE A 234 7.58 -0.29 -7.15
N THR A 235 6.53 0.52 -7.26
CA THR A 235 5.40 0.48 -6.34
C THR A 235 4.48 -0.70 -6.68
N GLU A 236 4.23 -1.58 -5.69
CA GLU A 236 3.33 -2.72 -5.87
C GLU A 236 2.37 -2.94 -4.68
N LEU A 237 1.26 -3.63 -4.95
CA LEU A 237 0.42 -4.23 -3.92
C LEU A 237 0.89 -5.65 -3.63
N GLY A 238 1.51 -5.85 -2.48
CA GLY A 238 1.92 -7.15 -1.95
C GLY A 238 0.76 -7.94 -1.36
N PHE A 239 0.74 -9.24 -1.65
CA PHE A 239 -0.24 -10.22 -1.16
C PHE A 239 -1.71 -9.78 -1.31
N PRO A 240 -2.15 -9.35 -2.51
CA PRO A 240 -3.46 -8.75 -2.65
C PRO A 240 -4.58 -9.79 -2.58
N THR A 241 -5.72 -9.38 -2.05
CA THR A 241 -7.01 -10.06 -2.24
C THR A 241 -7.88 -9.19 -3.13
N TYR A 242 -8.53 -9.79 -4.11
CA TYR A 242 -9.32 -9.06 -5.10
C TYR A 242 -10.60 -9.80 -5.51
N ARG A 243 -11.56 -9.04 -6.06
CA ARG A 243 -12.75 -9.56 -6.72
C ARG A 243 -12.81 -9.10 -8.17
N VAL A 244 -12.92 -10.08 -9.07
CA VAL A 244 -13.11 -9.86 -10.50
C VAL A 244 -14.59 -9.72 -10.80
N GLY A 245 -14.95 -8.73 -11.61
CA GLY A 245 -16.30 -8.49 -12.08
C GLY A 245 -16.40 -8.61 -13.60
N GLY A 246 -16.54 -7.45 -14.25
CA GLY A 246 -16.72 -7.34 -15.70
C GLY A 246 -15.46 -7.51 -16.54
N LYS A 247 -15.57 -7.13 -17.82
CA LYS A 247 -14.45 -7.13 -18.77
C LYS A 247 -14.55 -5.92 -19.71
N VAL A 248 -13.40 -5.33 -20.03
CA VAL A 248 -13.20 -4.32 -21.06
C VAL A 248 -12.42 -4.95 -22.21
N SER A 249 -12.87 -4.73 -23.44
CA SER A 249 -12.28 -5.36 -24.63
C SER A 249 -11.21 -4.51 -25.33
N ASN A 250 -11.23 -3.19 -25.15
CA ASN A 250 -10.30 -2.28 -25.80
C ASN A 250 -9.45 -1.55 -24.76
N LEU A 251 -8.15 -1.84 -24.75
CA LEU A 251 -7.17 -1.16 -23.92
C LEU A 251 -6.31 -0.28 -24.82
N VAL A 252 -6.31 1.02 -24.55
CA VAL A 252 -5.54 1.99 -25.32
C VAL A 252 -4.24 2.26 -24.57
N PRO A 253 -3.06 1.89 -25.13
CA PRO A 253 -1.78 2.21 -24.53
C PRO A 253 -1.50 3.72 -24.55
N PHE A 254 -0.69 4.19 -23.60
CA PHE A 254 -0.15 5.55 -23.63
C PHE A 254 1.15 5.59 -24.43
N GLN A 255 1.28 6.50 -25.39
CA GLN A 255 2.51 6.62 -26.18
C GLN A 255 3.63 7.31 -25.40
N ILE A 256 4.74 6.61 -25.23
CA ILE A 256 5.99 7.18 -24.75
C ILE A 256 6.73 7.82 -25.93
N THR A 257 7.28 9.01 -25.70
CA THR A 257 8.02 9.80 -26.71
C THR A 257 9.48 9.98 -26.28
N GLY A 258 10.33 10.46 -27.19
CA GLY A 258 11.74 10.76 -26.90
C GLY A 258 11.91 11.73 -25.74
N ASP A 259 11.18 12.84 -25.75
CA ASP A 259 11.22 13.84 -24.66
C ASP A 259 10.82 13.24 -23.31
N LEU A 260 9.89 12.27 -23.32
CA LEU A 260 9.39 11.67 -22.10
C LEU A 260 10.40 10.72 -21.45
N VAL A 261 11.14 9.93 -22.23
CA VAL A 261 12.14 9.00 -21.69
C VAL A 261 13.36 9.70 -21.07
N GLU A 262 13.53 11.00 -21.30
CA GLU A 262 14.57 11.81 -20.65
C GLU A 262 14.12 12.43 -19.31
N ASP A 263 12.82 12.37 -18.98
CA ASP A 263 12.25 12.90 -17.75
C ASP A 263 11.79 11.75 -16.84
N ASP A 264 12.66 11.39 -15.89
CA ASP A 264 12.39 10.31 -14.93
C ASP A 264 11.12 10.54 -14.11
N GLN A 265 10.82 11.79 -13.74
CA GLN A 265 9.61 12.10 -12.97
C GLN A 265 8.35 11.96 -13.83
N ALA A 266 8.42 12.32 -15.11
CA ALA A 266 7.32 12.13 -16.03
C ALA A 266 7.10 10.63 -16.35
N MET A 267 8.17 9.85 -16.47
CA MET A 267 8.10 8.39 -16.62
C MET A 267 7.53 7.70 -15.37
N GLU A 268 7.85 8.20 -14.17
CA GLU A 268 7.26 7.73 -12.90
C GLU A 268 5.73 7.79 -12.93
N THR A 269 5.16 8.83 -13.55
CA THR A 269 3.70 8.95 -13.68
C THR A 269 3.06 7.83 -14.52
N LEU A 270 3.86 7.06 -15.26
CA LEU A 270 3.42 5.96 -16.10
C LEU A 270 3.80 4.59 -15.54
N GLU A 271 4.38 4.52 -14.34
CA GLU A 271 4.73 3.25 -13.70
C GLU A 271 3.52 2.30 -13.66
N SER A 272 3.74 1.02 -13.97
CA SER A 272 2.73 -0.04 -14.07
C SER A 272 1.67 0.14 -15.16
N ARG A 273 1.73 1.21 -15.96
CA ARG A 273 0.74 1.51 -16.98
C ARG A 273 1.01 0.74 -18.26
N LEU A 274 -0.07 0.44 -19.00
CA LEU A 274 0.03 0.02 -20.39
C LEU A 274 0.50 1.17 -21.28
N VAL A 275 1.64 0.98 -21.92
CA VAL A 275 2.28 1.98 -22.77
C VAL A 275 2.63 1.39 -24.15
N GLU A 276 2.91 2.28 -25.09
CA GLU A 276 3.43 1.93 -26.41
C GLU A 276 4.63 2.82 -26.76
N VAL A 277 5.57 2.27 -27.52
CA VAL A 277 6.64 3.01 -28.20
C VAL A 277 6.56 2.71 -29.70
N ARG A 278 6.76 3.73 -30.53
CA ARG A 278 6.58 3.65 -31.98
C ARG A 278 7.87 3.99 -32.72
N ASP A 279 8.09 3.32 -33.85
CA ASP A 279 9.23 3.56 -34.74
C ASP A 279 10.60 3.53 -34.03
N VAL A 280 10.71 2.66 -33.02
CA VAL A 280 11.91 2.56 -32.18
C VAL A 280 12.99 1.73 -32.86
N THR A 281 14.25 2.09 -32.64
CA THR A 281 15.39 1.34 -33.20
C THR A 281 15.89 0.31 -32.20
N VAL A 282 16.02 -0.96 -32.62
CA VAL A 282 16.62 -2.02 -31.80
C VAL A 282 18.13 -1.81 -31.67
N CYS A 283 18.64 -1.69 -30.45
CA CYS A 283 20.08 -1.59 -30.20
C CYS A 283 20.79 -2.95 -30.37
N PRO A 284 22.12 -2.94 -30.60
CA PRO A 284 22.92 -4.17 -30.52
C PRO A 284 22.70 -4.89 -29.19
N LEU A 285 22.49 -6.20 -29.24
CA LEU A 285 22.29 -7.00 -28.04
C LEU A 285 23.60 -7.12 -27.26
N GLY A 286 23.50 -7.00 -25.93
CA GLY A 286 24.64 -7.07 -25.02
C GLY A 286 24.41 -8.02 -23.84
N ASP A 287 25.22 -7.88 -22.80
CA ASP A 287 25.20 -8.76 -21.62
C ASP A 287 23.85 -8.79 -20.90
N GLY A 288 23.09 -7.69 -20.94
CA GLY A 288 21.73 -7.61 -20.39
C GLY A 288 20.78 -8.61 -21.05
N TYR A 289 20.92 -8.82 -22.36
CA TYR A 289 20.11 -9.80 -23.09
C TYR A 289 20.52 -11.22 -22.73
N ALA A 290 21.84 -11.50 -22.75
CA ALA A 290 22.35 -12.83 -22.45
C ALA A 290 22.07 -13.28 -21.00
N THR A 291 22.05 -12.33 -20.05
CA THR A 291 21.89 -12.62 -18.62
C THR A 291 20.44 -12.57 -18.17
N PHE A 292 19.67 -11.59 -18.67
CA PHE A 292 18.34 -11.27 -18.14
C PHE A 292 17.24 -11.25 -19.21
N GLY A 293 17.56 -11.50 -20.48
CA GLY A 293 16.62 -11.37 -21.59
C GLY A 293 16.16 -9.93 -21.85
N GLN A 294 16.91 -8.93 -21.33
CA GLN A 294 16.62 -7.50 -21.48
C GLN A 294 17.38 -6.93 -22.68
N TRP A 295 16.69 -6.23 -23.57
CA TRP A 295 17.28 -5.60 -24.74
C TRP A 295 16.78 -4.17 -24.91
N VAL A 296 17.62 -3.28 -25.44
CA VAL A 296 17.32 -1.85 -25.48
C VAL A 296 16.73 -1.45 -26.84
N VAL A 297 15.72 -0.59 -26.80
CA VAL A 297 15.25 0.16 -27.97
C VAL A 297 15.41 1.65 -27.75
N LEU A 298 15.82 2.39 -28.79
CA LEU A 298 15.85 3.85 -28.76
C LEU A 298 14.50 4.42 -29.13
N VAL A 299 13.91 5.15 -28.17
CA VAL A 299 12.67 5.91 -28.36
C VAL A 299 12.99 7.29 -28.92
N ASP A 300 14.05 7.92 -28.42
CA ASP A 300 14.65 9.11 -29.03
C ASP A 300 15.67 8.72 -30.11
N PRO A 301 15.48 9.12 -31.39
CA PRO A 301 16.46 8.90 -32.45
C PRO A 301 17.84 9.54 -32.20
N ALA A 302 17.94 10.57 -31.35
CA ALA A 302 19.21 11.16 -30.93
C ALA A 302 19.87 10.43 -29.75
N GLY A 303 19.22 9.39 -29.22
CA GLY A 303 19.71 8.55 -28.13
C GLY A 303 20.97 7.73 -28.48
N ASN A 304 21.46 6.98 -27.50
CA ASN A 304 22.75 6.29 -27.60
C ASN A 304 22.69 4.87 -27.03
N CYS A 305 22.72 3.88 -27.93
CA CYS A 305 22.70 2.45 -27.59
C CYS A 305 23.79 1.98 -26.63
N ASN A 306 24.97 2.63 -26.59
CA ASN A 306 26.05 2.21 -25.68
C ASN A 306 25.75 2.59 -24.22
N THR A 307 24.92 3.61 -24.02
CA THR A 307 24.57 4.15 -22.70
C THR A 307 23.14 3.84 -22.29
N GLY A 308 22.28 3.51 -23.27
CA GLY A 308 20.84 3.42 -23.10
C GLY A 308 20.12 4.77 -23.06
N GLN A 309 20.83 5.90 -23.11
CA GLN A 309 20.20 7.23 -23.14
C GLN A 309 19.17 7.33 -24.28
N GLY A 310 17.99 7.87 -23.98
CA GLY A 310 16.89 8.01 -24.93
C GLY A 310 16.18 6.68 -25.25
N GLY A 311 16.43 5.62 -24.48
CA GLY A 311 15.88 4.30 -24.71
C GLY A 311 15.16 3.70 -23.50
N VAL A 312 14.49 2.58 -23.74
CA VAL A 312 13.89 1.72 -22.72
C VAL A 312 14.38 0.29 -22.90
N ASN A 313 14.47 -0.46 -21.80
CA ASN A 313 14.66 -1.90 -21.87
C ASN A 313 13.34 -2.58 -22.26
N VAL A 314 13.41 -3.66 -22.99
CA VAL A 314 12.28 -4.52 -23.37
C VAL A 314 12.55 -5.92 -22.84
N VAL A 315 11.53 -6.54 -22.25
CA VAL A 315 11.56 -7.93 -21.79
C VAL A 315 10.45 -8.70 -22.50
N SER A 316 10.86 -9.60 -23.40
CA SER A 316 9.95 -10.35 -24.27
C SER A 316 10.02 -11.87 -24.10
N ALA A 317 11.11 -12.40 -23.54
CA ALA A 317 11.40 -13.84 -23.54
C ALA A 317 10.33 -14.75 -22.88
N LEU A 318 9.50 -14.20 -21.98
CA LEU A 318 8.45 -14.96 -21.28
C LEU A 318 7.06 -14.81 -21.88
N SER A 319 6.85 -13.85 -22.78
CA SER A 319 5.51 -13.45 -23.25
C SER A 319 5.39 -13.39 -24.77
N ALA A 320 6.43 -12.95 -25.48
CA ALA A 320 6.51 -12.94 -26.93
C ALA A 320 7.54 -14.00 -27.39
N THR A 321 7.17 -15.28 -27.24
CA THR A 321 8.09 -16.41 -27.48
C THR A 321 8.34 -16.68 -28.97
N GLY A 322 7.55 -16.09 -29.86
CA GLY A 322 7.74 -16.15 -31.31
C GLY A 322 8.68 -15.07 -31.87
N PHE A 323 9.18 -14.16 -31.02
CA PHE A 323 10.00 -13.02 -31.44
C PHE A 323 11.45 -13.14 -30.94
N ASP A 324 12.43 -13.06 -31.85
CA ASP A 324 13.86 -12.95 -31.50
C ASP A 324 14.38 -11.55 -31.84
N PRO A 325 14.75 -10.72 -30.84
CA PRO A 325 15.27 -9.37 -31.10
C PRO A 325 16.58 -9.37 -31.88
N ALA A 326 17.33 -10.48 -31.93
CA ALA A 326 18.59 -10.57 -32.66
C ALA A 326 18.39 -10.39 -34.17
N ASP A 327 17.27 -10.86 -34.70
CA ASP A 327 16.91 -10.76 -36.12
C ASP A 327 16.49 -9.34 -36.53
N HIS A 328 16.33 -8.44 -35.56
CA HIS A 328 15.78 -7.10 -35.76
C HIS A 328 16.71 -5.97 -35.31
N VAL A 329 17.98 -6.23 -34.97
CA VAL A 329 18.97 -5.20 -34.60
C VAL A 329 19.09 -4.14 -35.70
N GLY A 330 18.95 -2.86 -35.33
CA GLY A 330 18.93 -1.72 -36.24
C GLY A 330 17.61 -1.51 -36.99
N GLY A 331 16.70 -2.48 -36.92
CA GLY A 331 15.35 -2.39 -37.49
C GLY A 331 14.42 -1.51 -36.66
N LYS A 332 13.27 -1.21 -37.25
CA LYS A 332 12.20 -0.39 -36.65
C LYS A 332 11.07 -1.25 -36.11
N LEU A 333 10.69 -1.01 -34.86
CA LEU A 333 9.61 -1.72 -34.19
C LEU A 333 8.55 -0.76 -33.65
N HIS A 334 7.35 -1.30 -33.51
CA HIS A 334 6.29 -0.78 -32.66
C HIS A 334 6.05 -1.78 -31.54
N ILE A 335 6.11 -1.33 -30.28
CA ILE A 335 6.05 -2.21 -29.11
C ILE A 335 5.03 -1.69 -28.11
N VAL A 336 4.16 -2.58 -27.64
CA VAL A 336 3.21 -2.35 -26.54
C VAL A 336 3.62 -3.18 -25.32
N GLY A 337 3.42 -2.66 -24.12
CA GLY A 337 3.71 -3.42 -22.91
C GLY A 337 3.37 -2.67 -21.64
N ASP A 338 3.54 -3.33 -20.50
CA ASP A 338 3.39 -2.69 -19.19
C ASP A 338 4.74 -2.14 -18.73
N LEU A 339 4.75 -0.86 -18.33
CA LEU A 339 5.96 -0.15 -17.91
C LEU A 339 6.35 -0.49 -16.47
N ARG A 340 7.64 -0.66 -16.21
CA ARG A 340 8.18 -0.96 -14.88
C ARG A 340 9.49 -0.22 -14.65
N TYR A 341 9.64 0.40 -13.48
CA TYR A 341 10.94 0.87 -13.01
C TYR A 341 11.75 -0.29 -12.39
N HIS A 342 13.06 -0.26 -12.57
CA HIS A 342 13.98 -1.13 -11.85
C HIS A 342 15.34 -0.44 -11.63
N ALA A 343 15.67 -0.13 -10.38
CA ALA A 343 16.85 0.65 -10.04
C ALA A 343 18.20 0.09 -10.55
N ALA A 344 18.30 -1.23 -10.78
CA ALA A 344 19.51 -1.87 -11.27
C ALA A 344 19.58 -2.02 -12.80
N ALA A 345 18.49 -1.77 -13.54
CA ALA A 345 18.47 -1.89 -14.99
C ALA A 345 19.10 -0.66 -15.65
N ARG A 346 19.64 -0.82 -16.85
CA ARG A 346 20.23 0.28 -17.63
C ARG A 346 19.76 0.16 -19.08
N PRO A 347 18.84 1.03 -19.56
CA PRO A 347 18.05 2.02 -18.82
C PRO A 347 17.20 1.45 -17.68
N SER A 348 16.83 2.29 -16.70
CA SER A 348 16.05 1.84 -15.52
C SER A 348 14.60 1.50 -15.82
N TRP A 349 14.06 1.96 -16.95
CA TRP A 349 12.70 1.69 -17.40
C TRP A 349 12.64 0.44 -18.28
N LEU A 350 11.77 -0.49 -17.91
CA LEU A 350 11.52 -1.75 -18.62
C LEU A 350 10.10 -1.76 -19.16
N LEU A 351 9.97 -2.25 -20.38
CA LEU A 351 8.72 -2.54 -21.04
C LEU A 351 8.53 -4.06 -21.11
N TYR A 352 7.57 -4.58 -20.36
CA TYR A 352 7.21 -5.99 -20.40
C TYR A 352 6.13 -6.20 -21.45
N THR A 353 6.45 -6.93 -22.53
CA THR A 353 5.44 -7.34 -23.51
C THR A 353 4.50 -8.37 -22.90
N ARG A 354 3.28 -8.48 -23.41
CA ARG A 354 2.24 -9.38 -22.88
C ARG A 354 1.98 -10.56 -23.80
N SER A 355 2.26 -10.40 -25.09
CA SER A 355 2.13 -11.45 -26.12
C SER A 355 2.99 -11.15 -27.35
N ASP A 356 3.05 -12.08 -28.31
CA ASP A 356 3.69 -11.84 -29.62
C ASP A 356 3.07 -10.66 -30.38
N ASP A 357 1.75 -10.43 -30.23
CA ASP A 357 1.03 -9.36 -30.93
C ASP A 357 1.43 -7.94 -30.47
N ASP A 358 2.12 -7.85 -29.33
CA ASP A 358 2.61 -6.58 -28.80
C ASP A 358 3.86 -6.07 -29.52
N ILE A 359 4.52 -6.88 -30.37
CA ILE A 359 5.69 -6.47 -31.14
C ILE A 359 5.36 -6.53 -32.63
N GLN A 360 5.46 -5.38 -33.29
CA GLN A 360 5.22 -5.26 -34.73
C GLN A 360 6.46 -4.72 -35.42
N VAL A 361 6.90 -5.41 -36.46
CA VAL A 361 7.98 -4.94 -37.33
C VAL A 361 7.43 -3.88 -38.28
N VAL A 362 8.03 -2.70 -38.28
CA VAL A 362 7.67 -1.61 -39.19
C VAL A 362 8.48 -1.81 -40.47
N SER A 363 7.78 -2.04 -41.58
CA SER A 363 8.40 -2.08 -42.91
C SER A 363 8.69 -0.66 -43.39
N ASP A 364 9.91 -0.42 -43.85
CA ASP A 364 10.37 0.85 -44.48
C ASP A 364 9.56 1.25 -45.74
#